data_AF-A0A2D5V232-F1
#
_entry.id   AF-A0A2D5V232-F1
#
_cell.length_a   1.000
_cell.length_b   1.000
_cell.length_c   1.000
_cell.angle_alpha   90.00
_cell.angle_beta   90.00
_cell.angle_gamma   90.00
#
_symmetry.space_group_name_H-M   'P 1'
#
loop_
_entity.id
_entity.type
_entity.pdbx_description
1 polymer ?
#
loop_
_entity_poly.entity_id
_entity_poly.type
_entity_poly.pdbx_seq_one_letter_code
_entity_poly.pdbx_strand_id
1 'polypeptide(L)'
;MVDQMMKIGQKENVKFYYNPEEWIFFDDLLKELPILENYSKVEFIKKKKKTIIEYNDYIYFVNIFDYIIKNGTSPLSFETNKIKSIILNQRSRDLRKKLRLDLYDDGMKNNYIEKYRL
;
A
#
# COMPACT_ATOMS: atom_id res chain seq x y z
N MET A 1 4.14 22.28 -15.83
CA MET A 1 5.09 22.65 -14.76
C MET A 1 5.78 21.42 -14.18
N VAL A 2 5.03 20.40 -13.72
CA VAL A 2 5.60 19.10 -13.26
C VAL A 2 6.37 18.39 -14.38
N ASP A 3 5.84 18.38 -15.60
CA ASP A 3 6.50 17.73 -16.76
C ASP A 3 7.85 18.36 -17.13
N GLN A 4 8.01 19.67 -16.90
CA GLN A 4 9.29 20.35 -17.12
C GLN A 4 10.31 19.98 -16.05
N MET A 5 9.87 19.79 -14.80
CA MET A 5 10.73 19.33 -13.70
C MET A 5 11.15 17.86 -13.89
N MET A 6 10.26 16.99 -14.36
CA MET A 6 10.62 15.61 -14.73
C MET A 6 11.72 15.56 -15.80
N LYS A 7 11.66 16.44 -16.79
CA LYS A 7 12.62 16.51 -17.90
C LYS A 7 14.00 17.02 -17.46
N ILE A 8 14.06 17.90 -16.47
CA ILE A 8 15.31 18.39 -15.88
C ILE A 8 15.92 17.34 -14.94
N GLY A 9 15.09 16.64 -14.15
CA GLY A 9 15.54 15.59 -13.24
C GLY A 9 16.24 14.42 -13.93
N GLN A 10 15.86 14.09 -15.17
CA GLN A 10 16.52 13.05 -15.97
C GLN A 10 17.89 13.47 -16.56
N LYS A 11 18.23 14.75 -16.50
CA LYS A 11 19.39 15.33 -17.19
C LYS A 11 20.59 15.62 -16.27
N GLU A 12 20.34 15.68 -14.97
CA GLU A 12 21.28 15.98 -13.89
C GLU A 12 21.23 14.84 -12.84
N ASN A 13 22.16 14.76 -11.88
CA ASN A 13 22.14 13.75 -10.80
C ASN A 13 21.04 14.02 -9.76
N VAL A 14 19.79 14.13 -10.22
CA VAL A 14 18.64 14.63 -9.49
C VAL A 14 17.59 13.54 -9.38
N LYS A 15 17.33 13.08 -8.15
CA LYS A 15 16.27 12.12 -7.85
C LYS A 15 14.95 12.87 -7.67
N PHE A 16 13.97 12.60 -8.54
CA PHE A 16 12.64 13.21 -8.47
C PHE A 16 11.58 12.13 -8.21
N TYR A 17 10.75 12.36 -7.20
CA TYR A 17 9.63 11.50 -6.85
C TYR A 17 8.37 12.35 -6.73
N TYR A 18 7.37 12.05 -7.56
CA TYR A 18 6.07 12.70 -7.54
C TYR A 18 4.97 11.69 -7.81
N ASN A 19 4.32 11.24 -6.75
CA ASN A 19 3.13 10.41 -6.83
C ASN A 19 2.12 10.87 -5.77
N PRO A 20 1.16 11.74 -6.13
CA PRO A 20 0.24 12.33 -5.16
C PRO A 20 -0.80 11.33 -4.61
N GLU A 21 -1.01 10.19 -5.27
CA GLU A 21 -1.97 9.16 -4.82
C GLU A 21 -1.32 8.06 -3.96
N GLU A 22 0.00 8.03 -3.89
CA GLU A 22 0.74 7.02 -3.15
C GLU A 22 1.10 7.51 -1.75
N TRP A 23 0.85 6.65 -0.78
CA TRP A 23 1.31 6.84 0.58
C TRP A 23 2.67 6.16 0.73
N ILE A 24 3.57 6.74 1.53
CA ILE A 24 4.88 6.14 1.80
C ILE A 24 5.12 6.15 3.30
N PHE A 25 5.87 5.17 3.81
CA PHE A 25 6.28 5.20 5.20
C PHE A 25 7.28 6.33 5.41
N PHE A 26 7.16 7.02 6.53
CA PHE A 26 8.15 8.04 6.89
C PHE A 26 9.56 7.45 7.03
N ASP A 27 9.69 6.19 7.44
CA ASP A 27 10.99 5.53 7.52
C ASP A 27 11.64 5.32 6.14
N ASP A 28 10.84 5.15 5.09
CA ASP A 28 11.36 5.10 3.72
C ASP A 28 11.78 6.50 3.24
N LEU A 29 11.07 7.54 3.68
CA LEU A 29 11.51 8.93 3.46
C LEU A 29 12.84 9.21 4.18
N LEU A 30 13.06 8.70 5.40
CA LEU A 30 14.32 8.88 6.15
C LEU A 30 15.54 8.28 5.42
N LYS A 31 15.37 7.15 4.73
CA LYS A 31 16.46 6.53 3.94
C LYS A 31 16.94 7.45 2.82
N GLU A 32 16.02 8.20 2.22
CA GLU A 32 16.31 9.15 1.14
C GLU A 32 16.76 10.52 1.67
N LEU A 33 16.31 10.88 2.88
CA LEU A 33 16.55 12.16 3.53
C LEU A 33 16.99 11.96 5.00
N PRO A 34 18.25 11.53 5.24
CA PRO A 34 18.73 11.19 6.58
C PRO A 34 18.67 12.37 7.56
N ILE A 35 18.79 13.60 7.07
CA ILE A 35 18.71 14.81 7.91
C ILE A 35 17.38 14.94 8.67
N LEU A 36 16.33 14.27 8.21
CA LEU A 36 15.03 14.26 8.87
C LEU A 36 15.04 13.49 10.20
N GLU A 37 16.05 12.65 10.47
CA GLU A 37 16.21 11.97 11.76
C GLU A 37 16.41 12.95 12.93
N ASN A 38 16.97 14.13 12.66
CA ASN A 38 17.20 15.17 13.67
C ASN A 38 15.90 15.91 14.07
N TYR A 39 14.79 15.64 13.39
CA TYR A 39 13.50 16.28 13.67
C TYR A 39 12.50 15.29 14.24
N SER A 40 11.64 15.76 15.15
CA SER A 40 10.47 14.99 15.58
C SER A 40 9.54 14.77 14.38
N LYS A 41 9.28 13.49 14.03
CA LYS A 41 8.39 13.06 12.93
C LYS A 41 7.11 13.90 12.86
N VAL A 42 6.43 14.00 13.99
CA VAL A 42 5.11 14.63 14.08
C VAL A 42 5.21 16.14 13.92
N GLU A 43 6.23 16.76 14.51
CA GLU A 43 6.42 18.21 14.42
C GLU A 43 6.89 18.64 13.04
N PHE A 44 7.77 17.86 12.41
CA PHE A 44 8.24 18.13 11.06
C PHE A 44 7.06 18.15 10.07
N ILE A 45 6.23 17.10 10.09
CA ILE A 45 5.07 16.99 9.20
C ILE A 45 4.03 18.08 9.48
N LYS A 46 3.74 18.38 10.75
CA LYS A 46 2.75 19.41 11.12
C LYS A 46 3.20 20.81 10.74
N LYS A 47 4.49 21.13 10.91
CA LYS A 47 5.02 22.50 10.77
C LYS A 47 5.54 22.81 9.37
N LYS A 48 6.04 21.80 8.64
CA LYS A 48 6.77 21.97 7.37
C LYS A 48 6.15 21.16 6.23
N LYS A 49 4.93 21.52 5.81
CA LYS A 49 4.29 20.92 4.62
C LYS A 49 5.11 21.12 3.34
N LYS A 50 5.77 22.27 3.19
CA LYS A 50 6.70 22.57 2.10
C LYS A 50 8.03 22.98 2.73
N THR A 51 9.09 22.25 2.43
CA THR A 51 10.42 22.59 2.94
C THR A 51 11.47 22.41 1.88
N ILE A 52 12.45 23.30 1.96
CA ILE A 52 13.72 23.22 1.23
C ILE A 52 14.77 22.91 2.29
N ILE A 53 15.59 21.90 2.05
CA ILE A 53 16.63 21.47 2.98
C ILE A 53 17.93 21.34 2.21
N GLU A 54 19.00 21.93 2.71
CA GLU A 54 20.34 21.83 2.15
C GLU A 54 21.17 20.92 3.04
N TYR A 55 21.76 19.86 2.47
CA TYR A 55 22.55 18.88 3.21
C TYR A 55 23.58 18.19 2.31
N ASN A 56 24.85 18.16 2.75
CA ASN A 56 25.98 17.52 2.05
C ASN A 56 26.05 17.84 0.54
N ASP A 57 26.03 19.14 0.20
CA ASP A 57 26.05 19.66 -1.19
C ASP A 57 24.81 19.33 -2.04
N TYR A 58 23.76 18.76 -1.45
CA TYR A 58 22.47 18.53 -2.11
C TYR A 58 21.39 19.47 -1.57
N ILE A 59 20.50 19.90 -2.47
CA ILE A 59 19.28 20.65 -2.12
C ILE A 59 18.09 19.73 -2.32
N TYR A 60 17.32 19.54 -1.25
CA TYR A 60 16.14 18.70 -1.23
C TYR A 60 14.88 19.56 -1.16
N PHE A 61 13.94 19.26 -2.05
CA PHE A 61 12.62 19.87 -2.07
C PHE A 61 11.59 18.83 -1.64
N VAL A 62 10.94 19.05 -0.50
CA VAL A 62 9.96 18.13 0.06
C VAL A 62 8.62 18.84 0.20
N ASN A 63 7.58 18.26 -0.38
CA ASN A 63 6.21 18.72 -0.24
C ASN A 63 5.32 17.55 0.24
N ILE A 64 4.85 17.66 1.48
CA ILE A 64 3.97 16.68 2.11
C ILE A 64 2.53 17.19 2.00
N PHE A 65 1.71 16.47 1.24
CA PHE A 65 0.30 16.81 1.05
C PHE A 65 -0.54 16.45 2.28
N ASP A 66 -0.35 15.24 2.80
CA ASP A 66 -1.12 14.73 3.94
C ASP A 66 -0.34 13.67 4.75
N TYR A 67 -0.81 13.34 5.96
CA TYR A 67 -0.18 12.37 6.85
C TYR A 67 -1.19 11.59 7.69
N ILE A 68 -0.88 10.32 7.95
CA ILE A 68 -1.67 9.43 8.80
C ILE A 68 -0.80 8.97 9.97
N ILE A 69 -1.29 9.15 11.19
CA ILE A 69 -0.66 8.61 12.40
C ILE A 69 -1.07 7.15 12.63
N LYS A 70 -0.31 6.39 13.43
CA LYS A 70 -0.52 4.94 13.66
C LYS A 70 -1.95 4.51 14.01
N ASN A 71 -2.77 5.39 14.57
CA ASN A 71 -4.16 5.09 14.97
C ASN A 71 -5.20 5.61 13.96
N GLY A 72 -4.77 6.17 12.83
CA GLY A 72 -5.65 6.63 11.76
C GLY A 72 -6.08 5.49 10.83
N THR A 73 -7.07 5.78 9.97
CA THR A 73 -7.51 4.84 8.93
C THR A 73 -6.37 4.60 7.93
N SER A 74 -6.00 3.34 7.72
CA SER A 74 -4.96 2.96 6.77
C SER A 74 -5.35 3.37 5.34
N PRO A 75 -4.43 3.96 4.56
CA PRO A 75 -4.73 4.36 3.20
C PRO A 75 -5.04 3.17 2.30
N LEU A 76 -5.95 3.37 1.35
CA LEU A 76 -6.41 2.30 0.46
C LEU A 76 -5.26 1.61 -0.29
N SER A 77 -4.23 2.36 -0.69
CA SER A 77 -3.05 1.82 -1.37
C SER A 77 -2.32 0.75 -0.56
N PHE A 78 -2.33 0.84 0.78
CA PHE A 78 -1.66 -0.12 1.67
C PHE A 78 -2.52 -1.35 1.91
N GLU A 79 -3.84 -1.16 2.00
CA GLU A 79 -4.77 -2.26 2.26
C GLU A 79 -5.18 -3.01 0.99
N THR A 80 -4.98 -2.45 -0.21
CA THR A 80 -5.44 -3.04 -1.48
C THR A 80 -5.03 -4.51 -1.64
N ASN A 81 -3.76 -4.83 -1.41
CA ASN A 81 -3.24 -6.20 -1.54
C ASN A 81 -3.84 -7.15 -0.49
N LYS A 82 -4.04 -6.66 0.73
CA LYS A 82 -4.64 -7.43 1.82
C LYS A 82 -6.13 -7.66 1.58
N ILE A 83 -6.88 -6.64 1.15
CA ILE A 83 -8.29 -6.73 0.76
C ILE A 83 -8.44 -7.75 -0.37
N LYS A 84 -7.62 -7.64 -1.42
CA LYS A 84 -7.59 -8.61 -2.53
C LYS A 84 -7.37 -10.03 -2.01
N SER A 85 -6.42 -10.24 -1.10
CA SER A 85 -6.14 -11.55 -0.53
C SER A 85 -7.32 -12.11 0.28
N ILE A 86 -8.00 -11.28 1.07
CA ILE A 86 -9.20 -11.66 1.82
C ILE A 86 -10.31 -12.10 0.84
N ILE A 87 -10.57 -11.32 -0.20
CA ILE A 87 -11.61 -11.62 -1.20
C ILE A 87 -11.29 -12.93 -1.94
N LEU A 88 -10.04 -13.14 -2.36
CA LEU A 88 -9.61 -14.37 -3.02
C LEU A 88 -9.79 -15.60 -2.12
N ASN A 89 -9.47 -15.46 -0.82
CA ASN A 89 -9.67 -16.51 0.16
C ASN A 89 -11.15 -16.84 0.37
N GLN A 90 -12.02 -15.83 0.45
CA GLN A 90 -13.47 -16.02 0.55
C GLN A 90 -14.00 -16.79 -0.68
N ARG A 91 -13.70 -16.32 -1.90
CA ARG A 91 -14.11 -16.98 -3.15
C ARG A 91 -13.63 -18.43 -3.23
N SER A 92 -12.38 -18.68 -2.85
CA SER A 92 -11.81 -20.03 -2.85
C SER A 92 -12.50 -20.95 -1.84
N ARG A 93 -12.88 -20.43 -0.67
CA ARG A 93 -13.63 -21.20 0.34
C ARG A 93 -15.03 -21.54 -0.17
N ASP A 94 -15.71 -20.59 -0.80
CA ASP A 94 -17.06 -20.79 -1.31
C ASP A 94 -17.08 -21.77 -2.49
N LEU A 95 -16.09 -21.69 -3.37
CA LEU A 95 -15.92 -22.65 -4.47
C LEU A 95 -15.75 -24.09 -3.96
N ARG A 96 -14.90 -24.30 -2.94
CA ARG A 96 -14.71 -25.63 -2.35
C ARG A 96 -15.97 -26.18 -1.68
N LYS A 97 -16.74 -25.31 -1.02
CA LYS A 97 -18.03 -25.72 -0.43
C LYS A 97 -19.01 -26.15 -1.51
N LYS A 98 -19.14 -25.34 -2.57
CA LYS A 98 -20.01 -25.66 -3.69
C LYS A 98 -19.62 -26.98 -4.35
N LEU A 99 -18.33 -27.16 -4.67
CA LEU A 99 -17.83 -28.41 -5.23
C LEU A 99 -18.15 -29.63 -4.35
N ARG A 100 -17.99 -29.50 -3.03
CA ARG A 100 -18.32 -30.59 -2.10
C ARG A 100 -19.82 -30.93 -2.12
N LEU A 101 -20.69 -29.93 -2.18
CA LEU A 101 -22.13 -30.12 -2.27
C LEU A 101 -22.51 -30.76 -3.61
N ASP A 102 -21.97 -30.23 -4.72
CA ASP A 102 -22.22 -30.74 -6.06
C ASP A 102 -21.80 -32.22 -6.16
N LEU A 103 -20.60 -32.58 -5.66
CA LEU A 103 -20.13 -33.97 -5.63
C LEU A 103 -20.98 -34.88 -4.74
N TYR A 104 -21.45 -34.37 -3.60
CA TYR A 104 -22.33 -35.12 -2.71
C TYR A 104 -23.69 -35.38 -3.38
N ASP A 105 -24.29 -34.35 -3.97
CA ASP A 105 -25.57 -34.43 -4.65
C ASP A 105 -25.49 -35.34 -5.89
N ASP A 106 -24.41 -35.25 -6.67
CA ASP A 106 -24.17 -36.13 -7.82
C ASP A 106 -23.98 -37.58 -7.38
N GLY A 107 -23.23 -37.82 -6.30
CA GLY A 107 -23.07 -39.18 -5.79
C GLY A 107 -24.38 -39.78 -5.27
N MET A 108 -25.21 -38.99 -4.60
CA MET A 108 -26.55 -39.41 -4.16
C MET A 108 -27.48 -39.70 -5.35
N LYS A 109 -27.48 -38.85 -6.38
CA LYS A 109 -28.31 -39.05 -7.60
C LYS A 109 -27.93 -40.29 -8.39
N ASN A 110 -26.63 -40.58 -8.49
CA ASN A 110 -26.11 -41.73 -9.23
C ASN A 110 -26.06 -43.02 -8.40
N ASN A 111 -26.63 -43.03 -7.18
CA ASN A 111 -26.57 -44.15 -6.23
C ASN A 111 -25.12 -44.64 -5.93
N TYR A 112 -24.12 -43.75 -6.02
CA TYR A 112 -22.74 -44.07 -5.62
C TYR A 112 -22.55 -44.03 -4.10
N ILE A 113 -23.49 -43.41 -3.39
CA ILE A 113 -23.46 -43.24 -1.95
C ILE A 113 -24.88 -43.42 -1.41
N GLU A 114 -25.01 -44.18 -0.33
CA GLU A 114 -26.28 -44.37 0.38
C GLU A 114 -26.18 -43.83 1.81
N LYS A 115 -27.23 -43.15 2.25
CA LYS A 115 -27.28 -42.59 3.60
C LYS A 115 -27.71 -43.65 4.60
N TYR A 116 -26.75 -44.26 5.28
CA TYR A 116 -27.02 -45.14 6.40
C TYR A 116 -27.50 -44.31 7.62
N ARG A 117 -28.60 -44.74 8.26
CA ARG A 117 -29.12 -44.15 9.50
C ARG A 117 -29.30 -45.27 10.52
N LEU A 118 -28.68 -45.12 11.69
CA LEU A 118 -28.91 -45.96 12.87
C LEU A 118 -30.28 -45.65 13.49
#